data_AF-A0A917I732-F1
#
_entry.id   AF-A0A917I732-F1
#
_cell.length_a   1.000
_cell.length_b   1.000
_cell.length_c   1.000
_cell.angle_alpha   90.00
_cell.angle_beta   90.00
_cell.angle_gamma   90.00
#
_symmetry.space_group_name_H-M   'P 1'
#
loop_
_entity.id
_entity.type
_entity.pdbx_description
1 polymer ?
#
loop_
_entity_poly.entity_id
_entity_poly.type
_entity_poly.pdbx_seq_one_letter_code
_entity_poly.pdbx_strand_id
1 'polypeptide(L)'
;MRRCSKTIALGLMLTLTACQDSLARRETIDIAAGDAIAQNKAIHIIDPWPASSANTAIPTNARRVADAIERYESRAPAGVAASGAPVFAPITLAPPAAAP
;
A
#
# COMPACT_ATOMS: atom_id res chain seq x y z
N MET A 1 -33.69 58.26 1.19
CA MET A 1 -32.29 57.98 1.58
C MET A 1 -32.13 56.80 2.55
N ARG A 2 -32.97 56.64 3.59
CA ARG A 2 -32.88 55.53 4.57
C ARG A 2 -33.09 54.11 4.01
N ARG A 3 -33.75 53.96 2.86
CA ARG A 3 -34.00 52.65 2.21
C ARG A 3 -32.77 52.13 1.46
N CYS A 4 -32.04 52.99 0.74
CA CYS A 4 -30.79 52.61 0.07
C CYS A 4 -29.65 52.30 1.05
N SER A 5 -29.59 52.97 2.21
CA SER A 5 -28.57 52.68 3.22
C SER A 5 -28.74 51.28 3.84
N LYS A 6 -29.99 50.83 4.04
CA LYS A 6 -30.28 49.49 4.55
C LYS A 6 -29.94 48.38 3.55
N THR A 7 -30.16 48.61 2.26
CA THR A 7 -29.79 47.64 1.21
C THR A 7 -28.28 47.52 1.05
N ILE A 8 -27.54 48.64 1.18
CA ILE A 8 -26.08 48.63 1.15
C ILE A 8 -25.52 47.91 2.39
N ALA A 9 -26.05 48.17 3.58
CA ALA A 9 -25.62 47.50 4.81
C ALA A 9 -25.88 45.98 4.78
N LEU A 10 -27.02 45.55 4.22
CA LEU A 10 -27.35 44.13 4.07
C LEU A 10 -26.43 43.44 3.05
N GLY A 11 -26.12 44.11 1.93
CA GLY A 11 -25.19 43.60 0.93
C GLY A 11 -23.77 43.43 1.48
N LEU A 12 -23.28 44.41 2.27
CA LEU A 12 -21.97 44.35 2.89
C LEU A 12 -21.86 43.17 3.88
N MET A 13 -22.89 42.94 4.70
CA MET A 13 -22.89 41.78 5.61
C MET A 13 -22.85 40.43 4.88
N LEU A 14 -23.52 40.29 3.74
CA LEU A 14 -23.51 39.05 2.94
C LEU A 14 -22.10 38.75 2.38
N THR A 15 -21.35 39.78 1.99
CA THR A 15 -20.00 39.58 1.43
C THR A 15 -18.97 39.15 2.48
N LEU A 16 -19.16 39.54 3.75
CA LEU A 16 -18.26 39.14 4.84
C LEU A 16 -18.43 37.65 5.22
N THR A 17 -19.62 37.06 5.03
CA THR A 17 -19.87 35.63 5.33
C THR A 17 -19.53 34.71 4.15
N ALA A 18 -19.41 35.24 2.93
CA ALA A 18 -19.06 34.47 1.74
C ALA A 18 -17.58 34.01 1.71
N CYS A 19 -16.71 34.55 2.57
CA CYS A 19 -15.29 34.20 2.63
C CYS A 19 -14.96 33.04 3.59
N GLN A 20 -15.94 32.18 3.90
CA GLN A 20 -15.81 31.07 4.87
C GLN A 20 -15.71 29.68 4.19
N ASP A 21 -15.25 29.61 2.95
CA ASP A 21 -15.03 28.32 2.25
C ASP A 21 -14.01 27.42 3.00
N SER A 22 -13.12 28.03 3.78
CA SER A 22 -12.14 27.34 4.63
C SER A 22 -12.72 26.70 5.91
N LEU A 23 -13.93 27.10 6.35
CA LEU A 23 -14.63 26.48 7.50
C LEU A 23 -15.55 25.33 7.07
N ALA A 24 -15.82 25.19 5.77
CA ALA A 24 -16.36 23.95 5.24
C ALA A 24 -15.24 22.92 5.30
N ARG A 25 -15.13 22.26 6.45
CA ARG A 25 -14.21 21.15 6.72
C ARG A 25 -14.50 19.99 5.76
N ARG A 26 -14.11 20.14 4.49
CA ARG A 26 -13.95 19.07 3.50
C ARG A 26 -12.66 18.31 3.78
N GLU A 27 -12.46 17.95 5.05
CA GLU A 27 -11.57 16.84 5.45
C GLU A 27 -12.19 15.49 5.04
N THR A 28 -13.19 15.50 4.17
CA THR A 28 -13.55 14.36 3.36
C THR A 28 -12.39 14.16 2.41
N ILE A 29 -11.49 13.26 2.83
CA ILE A 29 -10.72 12.33 1.99
C ILE A 29 -11.23 12.45 0.55
N ASP A 30 -10.39 13.06 -0.31
CA ASP A 30 -10.61 13.38 -1.72
C ASP A 30 -11.83 12.72 -2.39
N ILE A 31 -12.57 13.43 -3.23
CA ILE A 31 -13.72 12.87 -3.97
C ILE A 31 -13.30 11.68 -4.86
N ALA A 32 -11.99 11.56 -5.16
CA ALA A 32 -11.38 10.41 -5.81
C ALA A 32 -10.74 9.38 -4.86
N ALA A 33 -10.62 9.68 -3.57
CA ALA A 33 -10.18 8.73 -2.57
C ALA A 33 -11.33 7.77 -2.25
N GLY A 34 -11.25 6.59 -2.85
CA GLY A 34 -12.22 5.52 -2.68
C GLY A 34 -12.50 5.18 -1.22
N ASP A 35 -13.67 4.57 -0.98
CA ASP A 35 -14.11 4.14 0.35
C ASP A 35 -13.09 3.16 0.97
N ALA A 36 -12.21 3.70 1.81
CA ALA A 36 -11.16 2.94 2.50
C ALA A 36 -11.75 1.83 3.38
N ILE A 37 -12.97 2.01 3.89
CA ILE A 37 -13.66 0.98 4.67
C ILE A 37 -14.13 -0.16 3.75
N ALA A 38 -14.69 0.15 2.58
CA ALA A 38 -15.04 -0.86 1.58
C ALA A 38 -13.80 -1.59 1.03
N GLN A 39 -12.70 -0.87 0.81
CA GLN A 39 -11.43 -1.45 0.38
C GLN A 39 -10.85 -2.39 1.43
N ASN A 40 -10.85 -1.98 2.71
CA ASN A 40 -10.41 -2.84 3.80
C ASN A 40 -11.31 -4.06 3.95
N LYS A 41 -12.64 -3.91 3.80
CA LYS A 41 -13.54 -5.05 3.77
C LYS A 41 -13.16 -6.01 2.64
N ALA A 42 -12.93 -5.52 1.42
CA ALA A 42 -12.56 -6.34 0.28
C ALA A 42 -11.23 -7.07 0.46
N ILE A 43 -10.20 -6.39 0.99
CA ILE A 43 -8.87 -6.97 1.25
C ILE A 43 -8.93 -8.01 2.38
N HIS A 44 -9.78 -7.77 3.40
CA HIS A 44 -9.94 -8.65 4.55
C HIS A 44 -11.06 -9.68 4.37
N ILE A 45 -11.63 -9.82 3.16
CA ILE A 45 -12.46 -10.98 2.86
C ILE A 45 -11.55 -12.20 3.03
N ILE A 46 -11.87 -13.01 4.04
CA ILE A 46 -11.25 -14.31 4.24
C ILE A 46 -11.70 -15.17 3.06
N ASP A 47 -10.89 -15.22 2.02
CA ASP A 47 -11.06 -16.17 0.93
C ASP A 47 -10.80 -17.57 1.50
N PRO A 48 -11.80 -18.47 1.53
CA PRO A 48 -11.54 -19.84 1.94
C PRO A 48 -10.49 -20.43 1.00
N TRP A 49 -9.40 -20.93 1.57
CA TRP A 49 -8.38 -21.63 0.80
C TRP A 49 -9.03 -22.70 -0.10
N PRO A 50 -8.67 -22.77 -1.38
CA PRO A 50 -9.22 -23.80 -2.26
C PRO A 50 -8.90 -25.19 -1.69
N ALA A 51 -9.79 -26.17 -1.89
CA ALA A 51 -9.65 -27.50 -1.29
C ALA A 51 -8.30 -28.18 -1.62
N SER A 52 -7.68 -27.84 -2.74
CA SER A 52 -6.33 -28.29 -3.12
C SER A 52 -5.24 -27.82 -2.15
N SER A 53 -5.40 -26.67 -1.49
CA SER A 53 -4.44 -26.15 -0.50
C SER A 53 -4.42 -26.97 0.79
N ALA A 54 -5.46 -27.76 1.06
CA ALA A 54 -5.47 -28.73 2.15
C ALA A 54 -4.72 -30.03 1.81
N ASN A 55 -4.31 -30.22 0.53
CA ASN A 55 -3.60 -31.41 0.11
C ASN A 55 -2.12 -31.34 0.51
N THR A 56 -1.75 -32.09 1.55
CA THR A 56 -0.38 -32.23 2.03
C THR A 56 0.37 -33.42 1.42
N ALA A 57 -0.24 -34.13 0.46
CA ALA A 57 0.39 -35.24 -0.23
C ALA A 57 1.44 -34.71 -1.22
N ILE A 58 2.68 -34.59 -0.76
CA ILE A 58 3.82 -34.20 -1.58
C ILE A 58 4.44 -35.46 -2.19
N PRO A 59 4.28 -35.71 -3.51
CA PRO A 59 4.89 -36.86 -4.15
C PRO A 59 6.41 -36.73 -4.07
N THR A 60 7.05 -37.68 -3.38
CA THR A 60 8.50 -37.66 -3.14
C THR A 60 9.15 -38.87 -3.82
N ASN A 61 10.30 -38.65 -4.47
CA ASN A 61 11.09 -39.71 -5.08
C ASN A 61 12.18 -40.17 -4.10
N ALA A 62 12.07 -41.42 -3.62
CA ALA A 62 13.00 -41.99 -2.64
C ALA A 62 14.47 -41.96 -3.10
N ARG A 63 14.73 -42.15 -4.39
CA ARG A 63 16.10 -42.08 -4.96
C ARG A 63 16.68 -40.67 -4.84
N ARG A 64 15.89 -39.64 -5.17
CA ARG A 64 16.33 -38.24 -5.02
C ARG A 64 16.62 -37.88 -3.56
N VAL A 65 15.87 -38.44 -2.61
CA VAL A 65 16.12 -38.24 -1.18
C VAL A 65 17.42 -38.91 -0.75
N ALA A 66 17.63 -40.16 -1.16
CA ALA A 66 18.89 -40.88 -0.89
C ALA A 66 20.11 -40.15 -1.47
N ASP A 67 20.05 -39.70 -2.73
CA ASP A 67 21.13 -38.93 -3.36
C ASP A 67 21.42 -37.60 -2.64
N ALA A 68 20.41 -36.99 -1.99
CA ALA A 68 20.59 -35.76 -1.23
C ALA A 68 21.26 -36.03 0.12
N ILE A 69 20.88 -37.12 0.79
CA ILE A 69 21.51 -37.59 2.04
C ILE A 69 22.98 -37.92 1.77
N GLU A 70 23.27 -38.71 0.74
CA GLU A 70 24.64 -39.09 0.38
C GLU A 70 25.50 -37.86 0.05
N ARG A 71 24.95 -36.87 -0.66
CA ARG A 71 25.65 -35.58 -0.92
C ARG A 71 25.92 -34.80 0.36
N TYR A 72 25.03 -34.86 1.34
CA TYR A 72 25.21 -34.19 2.62
C TYR A 72 26.28 -34.87 3.47
N GLU A 73 26.27 -36.20 3.52
CA GLU A 73 27.22 -37.02 4.29
C GLU A 73 28.62 -37.05 3.64
N SER A 74 28.70 -37.14 2.31
CA SER A 74 29.96 -37.16 1.56
C SER A 74 30.65 -35.80 1.51
N ARG A 75 29.92 -34.70 1.72
CA ARG A 75 30.52 -33.39 1.88
C ARG A 75 31.12 -33.29 3.29
N ALA A 76 32.40 -33.63 3.42
CA ALA A 76 33.23 -33.09 4.49
C ALA A 76 32.99 -31.57 4.59
N PRO A 77 33.10 -30.92 5.76
CA PRO A 77 32.88 -29.48 5.92
C PRO A 77 33.97 -28.66 5.20
N ALA A 78 34.01 -28.75 3.88
CA ALA A 78 34.61 -27.77 3.00
C ALA A 78 33.69 -26.57 3.10
N GLY A 79 34.10 -25.63 3.95
CA GLY A 79 33.41 -24.39 4.28
C GLY A 79 32.70 -23.84 3.06
N VAL A 80 31.46 -23.40 3.29
CA VAL A 80 30.56 -22.69 2.37
C VAL A 80 31.33 -22.14 1.17
N ALA A 81 31.43 -22.94 0.10
CA ALA A 81 31.82 -22.40 -1.19
C ALA A 81 30.73 -21.40 -1.51
N ALA A 82 31.07 -20.11 -1.43
CA ALA A 82 30.14 -19.01 -1.60
C ALA A 82 29.41 -19.21 -2.94
N SER A 83 28.16 -19.64 -2.89
CA SER A 83 27.20 -19.33 -3.94
C SER A 83 27.19 -17.81 -4.03
N GLY A 84 27.66 -17.28 -5.16
CA GLY A 84 27.95 -15.86 -5.35
C GLY A 84 26.94 -14.94 -4.68
N ALA A 85 27.46 -13.93 -3.98
CA ALA A 85 26.64 -12.96 -3.26
C ALA A 85 25.54 -12.39 -4.18
N PRO A 86 24.30 -12.22 -3.70
CA PRO A 86 23.30 -11.50 -4.47
C PRO A 86 23.82 -10.08 -4.73
N VAL A 87 23.97 -9.74 -6.01
CA VAL A 87 24.30 -8.37 -6.42
C VAL A 87 23.06 -7.51 -6.16
N PHE A 88 23.00 -6.87 -5.00
CA PHE A 88 22.04 -5.81 -4.74
C PHE A 88 22.53 -4.54 -5.43
N ALA A 89 21.93 -4.22 -6.58
CA ALA A 89 22.10 -2.90 -7.18
C ALA A 89 21.37 -1.87 -6.29
N PRO A 90 22.01 -0.74 -5.91
CA PRO A 90 21.35 0.29 -5.14
C PRO A 90 20.25 0.93 -6.00
N ILE A 91 19.05 1.04 -5.44
CA ILE A 91 17.95 1.83 -6.01
C ILE A 91 18.36 3.30 -5.87
N THR A 92 18.73 3.95 -6.97
CA THR A 92 18.97 5.39 -6.98
C THR A 92 17.62 6.10 -6.88
N LEU A 93 17.32 6.67 -5.71
CA LEU A 93 16.22 7.61 -5.55
C LEU A 93 16.52 8.84 -6.41
N ALA A 94 15.76 9.02 -7.48
CA ALA A 94 15.76 10.27 -8.23
C ALA A 94 15.34 11.40 -7.27
N PRO A 95 16.06 12.54 -7.24
CA PRO A 95 15.71 13.64 -6.36
C PRO A 95 14.31 14.16 -6.71
N PRO A 96 13.49 14.55 -5.71
CA PRO A 96 12.19 15.15 -6.00
C PRO A 96 12.42 16.42 -6.82
N ALA A 97 11.75 16.51 -7.96
CA ALA A 97 11.74 17.70 -8.78
C ALA A 97 11.34 18.89 -7.88
N ALA A 98 12.22 19.89 -7.81
CA ALA A 98 11.92 21.15 -7.15
C ALA A 98 10.65 21.74 -7.78
N ALA A 99 9.60 21.89 -6.98
CA ALA A 99 8.40 22.62 -7.38
C ALA A 99 8.68 24.14 -7.32
N PRO A 100 8.14 24.93 -8.27
CA PRO A 100 8.29 26.39 -8.32
C PRO A 100 7.53 27.12 -7.20
#